data_AF-A0A931VPI8-F1
#
_entry.id   AF-A0A931VPI8-F1
#
_cell.length_a   1.000
_cell.length_b   1.000
_cell.length_c   1.000
_cell.angle_alpha   90.00
_cell.angle_beta   90.00
_cell.angle_gamma   90.00
#
_symmetry.space_group_name_H-M   'P 1'
#
loop_
_entity.id
_entity.type
_entity.pdbx_description
1 polymer ?
#
loop_
_entity_poly.entity_id
_entity_poly.type
_entity_poly.pdbx_seq_one_letter_code
_entity_poly.pdbx_strand_id
1 'polypeptide(L)'
;MAALFVWQKHKNAPQLDPDFPSLAPATWVLSPRKAARLHRRVLGVIRMVQSCSSANAHRVPPNHQVTKLTRDIIQEAIVLDDQLVATSHMGRGVGRRLLDLIEPQVAHLEELAGRLAIMTGGSSRPGTASATALVAIDERLSAIEAAHHEIIHLETLLSSSIDETPRAIAPGATTPWPDPAIRDGHDFPGDHPSDPQV
;
A
#
# COMPACT_ATOMS: atom_id res chain seq x y z
N MET A 1 -30.34 17.63 -36.78
CA MET A 1 -29.14 16.83 -37.14
C MET A 1 -28.32 16.56 -35.88
N ALA A 2 -28.64 15.54 -35.07
CA ALA A 2 -28.09 15.40 -33.72
C ALA A 2 -27.94 13.94 -33.23
N ALA A 3 -27.51 12.99 -34.08
CA ALA A 3 -27.47 11.58 -33.66
C ALA A 3 -26.31 10.73 -34.21
N LEU A 4 -25.14 11.33 -34.52
CA LEU A 4 -23.97 10.58 -35.05
C LEU A 4 -22.64 10.93 -34.37
N PHE A 5 -22.64 11.22 -33.06
CA PHE A 5 -21.38 11.50 -32.31
C PHE A 5 -21.19 10.65 -31.04
N VAL A 6 -22.06 9.66 -30.78
CA VAL A 6 -22.02 8.86 -29.54
C VAL A 6 -21.25 7.54 -29.70
N TRP A 7 -21.10 7.01 -30.93
CA TRP A 7 -20.57 5.65 -31.10
C TRP A 7 -19.05 5.55 -31.28
N GLN A 8 -18.38 6.64 -31.67
CA GLN A 8 -16.93 6.67 -31.88
C GLN A 8 -16.14 7.07 -30.62
N LYS A 9 -16.73 6.89 -29.43
CA LYS A 9 -16.13 7.27 -28.14
C LYS A 9 -15.53 6.09 -27.35
N HIS A 10 -15.70 4.86 -27.83
CA HIS A 10 -15.21 3.66 -27.14
C HIS A 10 -13.83 3.16 -27.58
N LYS A 11 -13.28 3.62 -28.72
CA LYS A 11 -11.97 3.14 -29.20
C LYS A 11 -10.76 3.88 -28.64
N ASN A 12 -10.96 5.00 -27.95
CA ASN A 12 -9.88 5.83 -27.41
C ASN A 12 -9.97 6.01 -25.88
N ALA A 13 -10.75 5.17 -25.19
CA ALA A 13 -10.69 5.17 -23.73
C ALA A 13 -9.25 4.78 -23.34
N PRO A 14 -8.61 5.50 -22.39
CA PRO A 14 -7.28 5.13 -21.95
C PRO A 14 -7.33 3.73 -21.33
N GLN A 15 -6.78 2.75 -22.04
CA GLN A 15 -6.64 1.38 -21.55
C GLN A 15 -5.43 1.32 -20.61
N LEU A 16 -5.63 0.71 -19.45
CA LEU A 16 -4.57 0.43 -18.47
C LEU A 16 -3.76 -0.79 -18.93
N ASP A 17 -4.46 -1.80 -19.40
CA ASP A 17 -3.93 -3.06 -19.94
C ASP A 17 -4.88 -3.51 -21.07
N PRO A 18 -4.42 -4.17 -22.16
CA PRO A 18 -5.32 -4.88 -23.09
C PRO A 18 -6.38 -5.74 -22.40
N ASP A 19 -6.04 -6.33 -21.25
CA ASP A 19 -6.92 -7.23 -20.50
C ASP A 19 -7.83 -6.49 -19.50
N PHE A 20 -7.52 -5.24 -19.15
CA PHE A 20 -8.23 -4.47 -18.13
C PHE A 20 -8.61 -3.07 -18.64
N PRO A 21 -9.82 -2.91 -19.23
CA PRO A 21 -10.32 -1.60 -19.62
C PRO A 21 -10.60 -0.75 -18.37
N SER A 22 -10.06 0.47 -18.32
CA SER A 22 -10.40 1.42 -17.25
C SER A 22 -11.86 1.85 -17.34
N LEU A 23 -12.51 1.96 -16.19
CA LEU A 23 -13.85 2.55 -16.05
C LEU A 23 -13.83 4.08 -16.03
N ALA A 24 -12.66 4.71 -16.16
CA ALA A 24 -12.52 6.15 -16.13
C ALA A 24 -13.25 6.82 -17.32
N PRO A 25 -13.99 7.93 -17.08
CA PRO A 25 -14.60 8.69 -18.16
C PRO A 25 -13.55 9.18 -19.16
N ALA A 26 -13.80 9.01 -20.46
CA ALA A 26 -12.90 9.49 -21.51
C ALA A 26 -12.59 11.01 -21.44
N THR A 27 -13.44 11.79 -20.76
CA THR A 27 -13.22 13.23 -20.52
C THR A 27 -12.02 13.50 -19.61
N TRP A 28 -11.53 12.52 -18.85
CA TRP A 28 -10.39 12.67 -17.93
C TRP A 28 -9.07 12.90 -18.65
N VAL A 29 -8.94 12.47 -19.90
CA VAL A 29 -7.73 12.68 -20.72
C VAL A 29 -7.35 14.17 -20.78
N LEU A 30 -8.35 15.06 -20.88
CA LEU A 30 -8.15 16.51 -21.01
C LEU A 30 -8.59 17.29 -19.76
N SER A 31 -9.14 16.63 -18.74
CA SER A 31 -9.67 17.33 -17.58
C SER A 31 -8.56 17.81 -16.63
N PRO A 32 -8.60 19.07 -16.15
CA PRO A 32 -7.64 19.57 -15.16
C PRO A 32 -7.99 19.15 -13.72
N ARG A 33 -9.08 18.41 -13.50
CA ARG A 33 -9.55 18.01 -12.16
C ARG A 33 -8.55 17.06 -11.49
N LYS A 34 -8.48 17.11 -10.15
CA LYS A 34 -7.52 16.31 -9.35
C LYS A 34 -7.60 14.80 -9.65
N ALA A 35 -8.81 14.21 -9.65
CA ALA A 35 -8.99 12.79 -9.98
C ALA A 35 -8.41 12.43 -11.36
N ALA A 36 -8.68 13.25 -12.38
CA ALA A 36 -8.16 13.04 -13.73
C ALA A 36 -6.62 13.20 -13.82
N ARG A 37 -6.01 14.04 -12.98
CA ARG A 37 -4.55 14.13 -12.87
C ARG A 37 -3.95 12.88 -12.24
N LEU A 38 -4.54 12.37 -11.16
CA LEU A 38 -4.09 11.14 -10.49
C LEU A 38 -4.25 9.92 -11.42
N HIS A 39 -5.36 9.81 -12.14
CA HIS A 39 -5.55 8.76 -13.14
C HIS A 39 -4.47 8.77 -14.23
N ARG A 40 -4.13 9.95 -14.78
CA ARG A 40 -3.05 10.09 -15.76
C ARG A 40 -1.68 9.71 -15.21
N ARG A 41 -1.43 9.96 -13.91
CA ARG A 41 -0.22 9.51 -13.21
C ARG A 41 -0.17 7.99 -13.10
N VAL A 42 -1.26 7.35 -12.67
CA VAL A 42 -1.39 5.88 -12.62
C VAL A 42 -1.18 5.25 -14.01
N LEU A 43 -1.76 5.81 -15.07
CA LEU A 43 -1.50 5.38 -16.45
C LEU A 43 -0.02 5.52 -16.85
N GLY A 44 0.64 6.59 -16.40
CA GLY A 44 2.08 6.78 -16.58
C GLY A 44 2.89 5.67 -15.94
N VAL A 45 2.54 5.29 -14.71
CA VAL A 45 3.16 4.18 -13.98
C VAL A 45 3.02 2.87 -14.74
N ILE A 46 1.80 2.50 -15.15
CA ILE A 46 1.56 1.23 -15.82
C ILE A 46 2.33 1.14 -17.14
N ARG A 47 2.34 2.22 -17.94
CA ARG A 47 3.13 2.27 -19.19
C ARG A 47 4.62 2.10 -18.92
N MET A 48 5.14 2.76 -17.88
CA MET A 48 6.54 2.63 -17.48
C MET A 48 6.86 1.18 -17.09
N VAL A 49 6.05 0.56 -16.24
CA VAL A 49 6.21 -0.84 -15.79
C VAL A 49 6.12 -1.82 -16.96
N GLN A 50 5.14 -1.66 -17.86
CA GLN A 50 5.00 -2.48 -19.06
C GLN A 50 6.23 -2.36 -19.99
N SER A 51 6.76 -1.14 -20.17
CA SER A 51 7.99 -0.95 -20.97
C SER A 51 9.20 -1.64 -20.37
N CYS A 52 9.30 -1.72 -19.04
CA CYS A 52 10.37 -2.44 -18.34
C CYS A 52 10.28 -3.96 -18.56
N SER A 53 9.06 -4.50 -18.64
CA SER A 53 8.82 -5.91 -18.93
C SER A 53 9.13 -6.26 -20.39
N SER A 54 8.67 -5.43 -21.34
CA SER A 54 8.89 -5.63 -22.78
C SER A 54 10.37 -5.54 -23.19
N ALA A 55 11.12 -4.57 -22.65
CA ALA A 55 12.53 -4.36 -22.99
C ALA A 55 13.43 -5.57 -22.62
N ASN A 56 13.06 -6.33 -21.59
CA ASN A 56 13.84 -7.48 -21.14
C ASN A 56 13.59 -8.74 -21.97
N ALA A 57 12.43 -8.87 -22.62
CA ALA A 57 12.05 -10.07 -23.38
C ALA A 57 13.01 -10.38 -24.55
N HIS A 58 13.75 -9.39 -25.05
CA HIS A 58 14.67 -9.56 -26.19
C HIS A 58 16.14 -9.76 -25.80
N ARG A 59 16.51 -9.54 -24.53
CA ARG A 59 17.95 -9.49 -24.12
C ARG A 59 18.33 -10.54 -23.10
N VAL A 60 17.42 -10.96 -22.21
CA VAL A 60 17.71 -11.90 -21.12
C VAL A 60 16.45 -12.74 -20.87
N PRO A 61 16.55 -14.04 -20.55
CA PRO A 61 15.39 -14.80 -20.11
C PRO A 61 14.66 -14.05 -18.99
N PRO A 62 13.32 -13.95 -19.03
CA PRO A 62 12.57 -13.14 -18.10
C PRO A 62 12.85 -13.59 -16.67
N ASN A 63 13.44 -12.70 -15.86
CA ASN A 63 13.59 -12.97 -14.44
C ASN A 63 12.19 -13.04 -13.83
N HIS A 64 11.79 -14.23 -13.39
CA HIS A 64 10.47 -14.51 -12.83
C HIS A 64 10.08 -13.54 -11.71
N GLN A 65 11.07 -13.07 -10.93
CA GLN A 65 10.84 -12.08 -9.86
C GLN A 65 10.41 -10.71 -10.40
N VAL A 66 11.04 -10.23 -11.48
CA VAL A 66 10.71 -8.95 -12.12
C VAL A 66 9.31 -9.02 -12.74
N THR A 67 8.98 -10.13 -13.40
CA THR A 67 7.64 -10.35 -13.96
C THR A 67 6.56 -10.39 -12.88
N LYS A 68 6.84 -11.05 -11.75
CA LYS A 68 5.92 -11.07 -10.60
C LYS A 68 5.70 -9.66 -10.04
N LEU A 69 6.78 -8.92 -9.77
CA LEU A 69 6.70 -7.55 -9.23
C LEU A 69 5.98 -6.59 -10.19
N THR A 70 6.21 -6.73 -11.50
CA THR A 70 5.48 -5.99 -12.54
C THR A 70 3.97 -6.24 -12.44
N ARG A 71 3.55 -7.51 -12.30
CA ARG A 71 2.14 -7.88 -12.15
C ARG A 71 1.55 -7.32 -10.87
N ASP A 72 2.26 -7.40 -9.76
CA ASP A 72 1.79 -6.91 -8.46
C ASP A 72 1.54 -5.39 -8.50
N ILE A 73 2.46 -4.62 -9.11
CA ILE A 73 2.29 -3.17 -9.29
C ILE A 73 1.09 -2.85 -10.20
N ILE A 74 0.89 -3.58 -11.29
CA ILE A 74 -0.27 -3.37 -12.18
C ILE A 74 -1.57 -3.66 -11.44
N GLN A 75 -1.61 -4.74 -10.64
CA GLN A 75 -2.80 -5.09 -9.85
C GLN A 75 -3.14 -3.99 -8.84
N GLU A 76 -2.15 -3.45 -8.13
CA GLU A 76 -2.35 -2.34 -7.20
C GLU A 76 -2.81 -1.07 -7.91
N ALA A 77 -2.24 -0.78 -9.09
CA ALA A 77 -2.63 0.35 -9.93
C ALA A 77 -4.09 0.28 -10.36
N ILE A 78 -4.59 -0.91 -10.72
CA ILE A 78 -6.00 -1.13 -11.10
C ILE A 78 -6.92 -0.83 -9.91
N VAL A 79 -6.58 -1.36 -8.72
CA VAL A 79 -7.37 -1.11 -7.50
C VAL A 79 -7.43 0.38 -7.17
N LEU A 80 -6.30 1.09 -7.30
CA LEU A 80 -6.25 2.55 -7.11
C LEU A 80 -7.08 3.30 -8.16
N ASP A 81 -7.09 2.85 -9.41
CA ASP A 81 -7.92 3.45 -10.46
C ASP A 81 -9.41 3.33 -10.15
N ASP A 82 -9.86 2.15 -9.72
CA ASP A 82 -11.24 1.92 -9.32
C ASP A 82 -11.66 2.84 -8.16
N GLN A 83 -10.77 3.04 -7.18
CA GLN A 83 -10.99 3.98 -6.09
C GLN A 83 -11.08 5.44 -6.60
N LEU A 84 -10.25 5.83 -7.57
CA LEU A 84 -10.33 7.16 -8.20
C LEU A 84 -11.66 7.34 -8.93
N VAL A 85 -12.13 6.34 -9.66
CA VAL A 85 -13.42 6.37 -10.34
C VAL A 85 -14.56 6.46 -9.33
N ALA A 86 -14.56 5.62 -8.29
CA ALA A 86 -15.57 5.65 -7.24
C ALA A 86 -15.63 7.01 -6.52
N THR A 87 -14.48 7.56 -6.13
CA THR A 87 -14.40 8.88 -5.46
C THR A 87 -14.88 10.03 -6.34
N SER A 88 -14.74 9.93 -7.66
CA SER A 88 -15.21 10.97 -8.58
C SER A 88 -16.74 11.10 -8.66
N HIS A 89 -17.46 10.04 -8.32
CA HIS A 89 -18.92 10.02 -8.26
C HIS A 89 -19.45 10.55 -6.92
N MET A 90 -18.58 10.72 -5.92
CA MET A 90 -18.96 11.24 -4.60
C MET A 90 -19.11 12.77 -4.60
N GLY A 91 -19.84 13.28 -3.61
CA GLY A 91 -20.01 14.72 -3.41
C GLY A 91 -18.65 15.44 -3.22
N ARG A 92 -18.55 16.69 -3.70
CA ARG A 92 -17.27 17.44 -3.79
C ARG A 92 -16.46 17.48 -2.49
N GLY A 93 -17.12 17.61 -1.33
CA GLY A 93 -16.46 17.70 -0.03
C GLY A 93 -15.79 16.39 0.39
N VAL A 94 -16.56 15.29 0.37
CA VAL A 94 -16.08 13.95 0.72
C VAL A 94 -15.05 13.46 -0.32
N GLY A 95 -15.34 13.65 -1.60
CA GLY A 95 -14.45 13.25 -2.70
C GLY A 95 -13.08 13.93 -2.60
N ARG A 96 -13.01 15.23 -2.22
CA ARG A 96 -11.73 15.91 -2.06
C ARG A 96 -10.87 15.28 -0.96
N ARG A 97 -11.46 15.00 0.21
CA ARG A 97 -10.74 14.36 1.33
C ARG A 97 -10.24 12.97 0.96
N LEU A 98 -11.05 12.17 0.26
CA LEU A 98 -10.63 10.84 -0.19
C LEU A 98 -9.52 10.92 -1.24
N LEU A 99 -9.58 11.89 -2.17
CA LEU A 99 -8.50 12.11 -3.13
C LEU A 99 -7.19 12.55 -2.46
N ASP A 100 -7.27 13.26 -1.32
CA ASP A 100 -6.09 13.60 -0.52
C ASP A 100 -5.48 12.35 0.16
N LEU A 101 -6.28 11.32 0.45
CA LEU A 101 -5.80 10.03 0.97
C LEU A 101 -5.23 9.10 -0.12
N ILE A 102 -5.76 9.17 -1.34
CA ILE A 102 -5.29 8.35 -2.48
C ILE A 102 -3.97 8.90 -3.07
N GLU A 103 -3.77 10.22 -3.05
CA GLU A 103 -2.56 10.86 -3.60
C GLU A 103 -1.22 10.28 -3.09
N PRO A 104 -1.00 10.05 -1.78
CA PRO A 104 0.23 9.41 -1.30
C PRO A 104 0.38 7.97 -1.78
N GLN A 105 -0.72 7.22 -1.97
CA GLN A 105 -0.67 5.85 -2.49
C GLN A 105 -0.22 5.84 -3.95
N VAL A 106 -0.72 6.78 -4.77
CA VAL A 106 -0.25 6.95 -6.16
C VAL A 106 1.23 7.34 -6.19
N ALA A 107 1.68 8.21 -5.28
CA ALA A 107 3.09 8.58 -5.18
C ALA A 107 3.98 7.39 -4.79
N HIS A 108 3.52 6.54 -3.88
CA HIS A 108 4.22 5.30 -3.52
C HIS A 108 4.32 4.34 -4.71
N LEU A 109 3.24 4.16 -5.46
CA LEU A 109 3.21 3.35 -6.67
C LEU A 109 4.20 3.87 -7.73
N GLU A 110 4.26 5.19 -7.93
CA GLU A 110 5.25 5.84 -8.80
C GLU A 110 6.69 5.58 -8.35
N GLU A 111 6.95 5.63 -7.05
CA GLU A 111 8.26 5.33 -6.49
C GLU A 111 8.67 3.87 -6.74
N LEU A 112 7.77 2.91 -6.48
CA LEU A 112 8.01 1.49 -6.74
C LEU A 112 8.30 1.23 -8.22
N ALA A 113 7.50 1.83 -9.10
CA ALA A 113 7.70 1.73 -10.54
C ALA A 113 9.01 2.38 -10.99
N GLY A 114 9.41 3.50 -10.39
CA GLY A 114 10.70 4.15 -10.63
C GLY A 114 11.88 3.26 -10.20
N ARG A 115 11.78 2.61 -9.04
CA ARG A 115 12.79 1.63 -8.59
C ARG A 115 12.88 0.44 -9.54
N LEU A 116 11.74 -0.10 -10.00
CA LEU A 116 11.70 -1.16 -11.00
C LEU A 116 12.36 -0.73 -12.32
N ALA A 117 12.10 0.49 -12.77
CA ALA A 117 12.71 1.05 -13.97
C ALA A 117 14.23 1.22 -13.84
N ILE A 118 14.74 1.57 -12.65
CA ILE A 118 16.19 1.62 -12.38
C ILE A 118 16.78 0.21 -12.38
N MET A 119 16.14 -0.76 -11.71
CA MET A 119 16.59 -2.15 -11.64
C MET A 119 16.65 -2.82 -13.03
N THR A 120 15.69 -2.52 -13.89
CA THR A 120 15.59 -3.11 -15.24
C THR A 120 16.36 -2.29 -16.28
N GLY A 121 16.34 -0.96 -16.19
CA GLY A 121 16.99 -0.04 -17.12
C GLY A 121 18.48 0.11 -16.91
N GLY A 122 18.99 -0.14 -15.70
CA GLY A 122 20.41 -0.18 -15.37
C GLY A 122 21.23 -1.20 -16.17
N SER A 123 20.55 -2.15 -16.82
CA SER A 123 21.17 -3.14 -17.73
C SER A 123 21.46 -2.60 -19.14
N SER A 124 20.85 -1.49 -19.57
CA SER A 124 20.87 -1.09 -20.98
C SER A 124 21.94 -0.06 -21.38
N ARG A 125 22.74 0.47 -20.44
CA ARG A 125 23.88 1.35 -20.76
C ARG A 125 25.20 0.61 -20.49
N PRO A 126 25.93 0.16 -21.52
CA PRO A 126 27.24 -0.43 -21.31
C PRO A 126 28.19 0.69 -20.87
N GLY A 127 28.59 0.72 -19.59
CA GLY A 127 29.73 1.54 -19.20
C GLY A 127 29.87 1.99 -17.75
N THR A 128 28.81 2.26 -16.97
CA THR A 128 29.03 2.91 -15.67
C THR A 128 28.02 2.53 -14.58
N ALA A 129 28.54 1.93 -13.51
CA ALA A 129 28.02 1.91 -12.12
C ALA A 129 26.73 1.13 -11.76
N SER A 130 25.96 0.54 -12.68
CA SER A 130 24.69 -0.10 -12.30
C SER A 130 24.83 -1.50 -11.67
N ALA A 131 25.80 -2.32 -12.09
CA ALA A 131 25.92 -3.70 -11.60
C ALA A 131 26.41 -3.76 -10.15
N THR A 132 27.38 -2.91 -9.79
CA THR A 132 27.90 -2.82 -8.41
C THR A 132 26.87 -2.24 -7.45
N ALA A 133 26.03 -1.31 -7.89
CA ALA A 133 24.95 -0.77 -7.07
C ALA A 133 23.87 -1.84 -6.77
N LEU A 134 23.54 -2.69 -7.74
CA LEU A 134 22.59 -3.80 -7.53
C LEU A 134 23.17 -4.87 -6.60
N VAL A 135 24.46 -5.21 -6.74
CA VAL A 135 25.16 -6.11 -5.80
C VAL A 135 25.17 -5.53 -4.39
N ALA A 136 25.43 -4.23 -4.23
CA ALA A 136 25.41 -3.58 -2.92
C ALA A 136 24.00 -3.53 -2.29
N ILE A 137 22.95 -3.41 -3.09
CA ILE A 137 21.56 -3.47 -2.62
C ILE A 137 21.20 -4.91 -2.19
N ASP A 138 21.58 -5.91 -2.98
CA ASP A 138 21.35 -7.32 -2.70
C ASP A 138 22.08 -7.78 -1.42
N GLU A 139 23.34 -7.35 -1.27
CA GLU A 139 24.15 -7.60 -0.07
C GLU A 139 23.52 -6.93 1.17
N ARG A 140 23.00 -5.70 1.01
CA ARG A 140 22.29 -5.01 2.09
C ARG A 140 20.97 -5.70 2.47
N LEU A 141 20.20 -6.19 1.49
CA LEU A 141 18.95 -6.91 1.76
C LEU A 141 19.24 -8.23 2.47
N SER A 142 20.24 -8.98 2.02
CA SER A 142 20.70 -10.22 2.66
C SER A 142 21.13 -9.98 4.11
N ALA A 143 21.83 -8.87 4.39
CA ALA A 143 22.23 -8.49 5.74
C ALA A 143 21.03 -8.17 6.66
N ILE A 144 19.99 -7.50 6.13
CA ILE A 144 18.77 -7.19 6.89
C ILE A 144 17.97 -8.47 7.17
N GLU A 145 17.83 -9.35 6.19
CA GLU A 145 17.14 -10.63 6.37
C GLU A 145 17.85 -11.51 7.41
N ALA A 146 19.18 -11.58 7.37
CA ALA A 146 19.97 -12.27 8.38
C ALA A 146 19.74 -11.70 9.79
N ALA A 147 19.69 -10.37 9.93
CA ALA A 147 19.40 -9.73 11.21
C ALA A 147 17.98 -10.05 11.73
N HIS A 148 16.98 -10.09 10.84
CA HIS A 148 15.62 -10.51 11.23
C HIS A 148 15.57 -11.96 11.69
N HIS A 149 16.28 -12.86 10.99
CA HIS A 149 16.37 -14.26 11.39
C HIS A 149 17.03 -14.44 12.75
N GLU A 150 18.06 -13.65 13.06
CA GLU A 150 18.71 -13.66 14.37
C GLU A 150 17.75 -13.24 15.49
N ILE A 151 16.94 -12.20 15.26
CA ILE A 151 15.93 -11.74 16.23
C ILE A 151 14.91 -12.85 16.51
N ILE A 152 14.35 -13.48 15.47
CA ILE A 152 13.38 -14.57 15.62
C ILE A 152 14.00 -15.77 16.37
N HIS A 153 15.27 -16.07 16.08
CA HIS A 153 15.99 -17.13 16.77
C HIS A 153 16.17 -16.81 18.26
N LEU A 154 16.56 -15.58 18.61
CA LEU A 154 16.69 -15.13 20.01
C LEU A 154 15.35 -15.13 20.74
N GLU A 155 14.27 -14.70 20.10
CA GLU A 155 12.92 -14.77 20.66
C GLU A 155 12.52 -16.22 20.97
N THR A 156 12.81 -17.14 20.05
CA THR A 156 12.52 -18.57 20.23
C THR A 156 13.30 -19.15 21.43
N LEU A 157 14.59 -18.83 21.55
CA LEU A 157 15.42 -19.27 22.68
C LEU A 157 14.90 -18.69 24.00
N LEU A 158 14.51 -17.41 24.02
CA LEU A 158 13.96 -16.76 25.19
C LEU A 158 12.63 -17.39 25.61
N SER A 159 11.72 -17.65 24.66
CA SER A 159 10.45 -18.34 24.93
C SER A 159 10.68 -19.74 25.49
N SER A 160 11.63 -20.51 24.94
CA SER A 160 11.96 -21.83 25.49
C SER A 160 12.57 -21.77 26.90
N SER A 161 13.40 -20.76 27.18
CA SER A 161 14.01 -20.58 28.51
C SER A 161 13.00 -20.17 29.59
N ILE A 162 11.91 -19.49 29.21
CA ILE A 162 10.84 -19.10 30.13
C ILE A 162 10.00 -20.34 30.50
N ASP A 163 9.69 -21.21 29.54
CA ASP A 163 8.96 -22.46 29.79
C ASP A 163 9.77 -23.47 30.60
N GLU A 164 11.10 -23.38 30.57
CA GLU A 164 12.01 -24.21 31.34
C GLU A 164 12.25 -23.74 32.78
N THR A 165 11.47 -22.76 33.28
CA THR A 165 11.34 -22.56 34.73
C THR A 165 10.25 -23.49 35.26
N PRO A 166 10.57 -24.71 35.75
CA PRO A 166 9.60 -25.51 36.45
C PRO A 166 9.14 -24.69 37.67
N ARG A 167 7.90 -24.24 37.61
CA ARG A 167 7.11 -23.86 38.78
C ARG A 167 7.05 -25.07 39.70
N ALA A 168 8.05 -25.24 40.54
CA ALA A 168 7.88 -25.79 41.87
C ALA A 168 7.07 -24.76 42.70
N ILE A 169 5.86 -24.43 42.25
CA ILE A 169 4.85 -23.88 43.14
C ILE A 169 4.39 -25.07 43.96
N ALA A 170 4.88 -25.12 45.19
CA ALA A 170 4.33 -25.99 46.21
C ALA A 170 2.80 -25.80 46.24
N PRO A 171 2.00 -26.87 46.11
CA PRO A 171 0.56 -26.79 46.32
C PRO A 171 0.31 -26.56 47.82
N GLY A 172 0.19 -25.32 48.26
CA GLY A 172 -0.01 -25.07 49.70
C GLY A 172 -0.20 -23.65 50.22
N ALA A 173 -0.25 -22.61 49.38
CA ALA A 173 -0.54 -21.26 49.85
C ALA A 173 -1.83 -20.74 49.25
N THR A 174 -2.96 -21.22 49.78
CA THR A 174 -4.25 -20.53 49.69
C THR A 174 -4.10 -19.19 50.41
N THR A 175 -3.68 -18.15 49.70
CA THR A 175 -3.86 -16.79 50.18
C THR A 175 -5.34 -16.45 49.99
N PRO A 176 -6.13 -16.32 51.07
CA PRO A 176 -7.53 -15.96 50.94
C PRO A 176 -7.63 -14.57 50.31
N TRP A 177 -8.41 -14.48 49.23
CA TRP A 177 -8.79 -13.21 48.66
C TRP A 177 -9.48 -12.34 49.74
N PRO A 178 -9.13 -11.05 49.86
CA PRO A 178 -9.85 -10.15 50.74
C PRO A 178 -11.30 -10.04 50.26
N ASP A 179 -12.19 -10.31 51.19
CA ASP A 179 -13.64 -10.22 51.09
C ASP A 179 -14.07 -8.82 50.60
N PRO A 180 -14.84 -8.66 49.51
CA PRO A 180 -15.27 -7.36 49.00
C PRO A 180 -16.36 -6.66 49.82
N ALA A 181 -16.59 -7.06 51.08
CA ALA A 181 -17.78 -6.69 51.84
C ALA A 181 -17.68 -5.42 52.72
N ILE A 182 -16.63 -4.59 52.60
CA ILE A 182 -16.57 -3.31 53.32
C ILE A 182 -16.17 -2.19 52.36
N ARG A 183 -17.16 -1.62 51.68
CA ARG A 183 -17.09 -0.23 51.25
C ARG A 183 -18.40 0.43 51.65
N ASP A 184 -18.43 0.79 52.93
CA ASP A 184 -19.41 1.66 53.55
C ASP A 184 -19.61 2.92 52.71
N GLY A 185 -20.87 3.34 52.66
CA GLY A 185 -21.35 4.44 51.85
C GLY A 185 -20.60 5.73 52.15
N HIS A 186 -20.01 6.29 51.10
CA HIS A 186 -19.89 7.74 51.00
C HIS A 186 -21.11 8.25 50.24
N ASP A 187 -22.08 8.62 51.07
CA ASP A 187 -23.14 9.57 50.83
C ASP A 187 -22.54 10.80 50.10
N PHE A 188 -22.89 10.99 48.83
CA PHE A 188 -22.58 12.20 48.08
C PHE A 188 -23.87 13.03 48.05
N PRO A 189 -24.00 14.07 48.88
CA PRO A 189 -25.16 14.93 48.84
C PRO A 189 -25.11 15.76 47.56
N GLY A 190 -26.26 15.85 46.89
CA GLY A 190 -26.41 16.52 45.62
C GLY A 190 -26.29 18.04 45.70
N ASP A 191 -26.17 18.65 44.52
CA ASP A 191 -26.85 19.91 44.20
C ASP A 191 -26.89 20.12 42.67
N HIS A 192 -28.08 19.99 42.08
CA HIS A 192 -28.51 20.80 40.93
C HIS A 192 -29.08 22.08 41.54
N PRO A 193 -28.92 23.31 40.99
CA PRO A 193 -29.27 23.66 39.60
C PRO A 193 -28.34 24.74 38.99
N SER A 194 -28.33 25.04 37.69
CA SER A 194 -29.19 26.08 37.10
C SER A 194 -28.80 26.33 35.64
N ASP A 195 -29.77 26.16 34.74
CA ASP A 195 -30.25 27.10 33.73
C ASP A 195 -29.37 27.69 32.58
N PRO A 196 -30.04 28.18 31.50
CA PRO A 196 -29.52 28.20 30.13
C PRO A 196 -29.33 29.63 29.53
N GLN A 197 -28.79 29.62 28.30
CA GLN A 197 -28.81 30.65 27.25
C GLN A 197 -27.91 31.89 27.38
N VAL A 198 -27.05 32.10 26.37
CA VAL A 198 -27.15 33.20 25.37
C VAL A 198 -26.66 32.67 24.02
#